data_AF-A0A8C4QSE4-F1
#
_entry.id   AF-A0A8C4QSE4-F1
#
_cell.length_a   1.000
_cell.length_b   1.000
_cell.length_c   1.000
_cell.angle_alpha   90.00
_cell.angle_beta   90.00
_cell.angle_gamma   90.00
#
_symmetry.space_group_name_H-M   'P 1'
#
loop_
_entity.id
_entity.type
_entity.pdbx_description
1 polymer ?
#
loop_
_entity_poly.entity_id
_entity_poly.type
_entity_poly.pdbx_seq_one_letter_code
_entity_poly.pdbx_strand_id
1 'polypeptide(L)'
;MISTLLNAIEQLTAFHAEEKARARKIKREQNGRNDRHYGIGTFHMFCDSVVYSAFPLPEKLQDAMREEVYQFKVSPKVVTPHKRGKAQHFVDSEDDVASEAQSHYSSTSDVTSFTEDVVIDGAEEQASVEDYEEKLSTCIDNMMDKSTKTRQSALESLRCAFSQKLLSDFLSERKMTITDSLERCLKKGKGDEQSLAAAVVTLLVLQLGSAGEAEQCFLSLRPVLSSILGDPTASMSARQSCATSLAMCCYLATDDIEEVANIMACLEGVFVSAYPCGNETLQNYGPARRALHCTALNAWALLLTVCPPSFLRNVLESHLPKLPTLLTIEDVNIRIVAGELIALLFELAIEVDEGFEYGDLTELCNCLRDLATDGTKSRAKAERRRQRSIFRDVLKGVEEGEAPSETVRFGSECISVDSWVRRRTYHAFREALGSGVCRHLQQNELVRDIFELGPPLLLDGKSLKNSRLSRFERHWYNSAAFKARTKARGKMRDKRADVL
;
A
#
# COMPACT_ATOMS: atom_id res chain seq x y z
N MET A 1 30.46 -30.26 -9.60
CA MET A 1 30.22 -28.80 -9.69
C MET A 1 28.75 -28.47 -9.98
N ILE A 2 28.19 -28.64 -11.19
CA ILE A 2 26.76 -28.33 -11.47
C ILE A 2 25.79 -29.34 -10.81
N SER A 3 26.10 -30.64 -10.86
CA SER A 3 25.27 -31.68 -10.23
C SER A 3 25.21 -31.53 -8.71
N THR A 4 26.31 -31.15 -8.08
CA THR A 4 26.41 -30.96 -6.62
C THR A 4 25.60 -29.75 -6.14
N LEU A 5 25.60 -28.66 -6.91
CA LEU A 5 24.81 -27.44 -6.64
C LEU A 5 23.31 -27.67 -6.87
N LEU A 6 22.94 -28.42 -7.91
CA LEU A 6 21.55 -28.80 -8.16
C LEU A 6 21.02 -29.72 -7.05
N ASN A 7 21.83 -30.67 -6.58
CA ASN A 7 21.47 -31.58 -5.48
C ASN A 7 21.30 -30.82 -4.15
N ALA A 8 22.12 -29.79 -3.91
CA ALA A 8 21.97 -28.92 -2.73
C ALA A 8 20.69 -28.06 -2.80
N ILE A 9 20.32 -27.56 -3.99
CA ILE A 9 19.07 -26.81 -4.19
C ILE A 9 17.85 -27.72 -4.02
N GLU A 10 17.89 -28.95 -4.55
CA GLU A 10 16.82 -29.95 -4.35
C GLU A 10 16.68 -30.35 -2.87
N GLN A 11 17.79 -30.52 -2.15
CA GLN A 11 17.75 -30.82 -0.71
C GLN A 11 17.18 -29.65 0.11
N LEU A 12 17.52 -28.40 -0.24
CA LEU A 12 16.95 -27.22 0.41
C LEU A 12 15.46 -27.05 0.11
N THR A 13 15.02 -27.34 -1.11
CA THR A 13 13.58 -27.29 -1.45
C THR A 13 12.79 -28.41 -0.80
N ALA A 14 13.35 -29.62 -0.70
CA ALA A 14 12.74 -30.73 0.04
C ALA A 14 12.63 -30.43 1.54
N PHE A 15 13.67 -29.85 2.14
CA PHE A 15 13.67 -29.44 3.54
C PHE A 15 12.61 -28.37 3.84
N HIS A 16 12.49 -27.34 2.99
CA HIS A 16 11.43 -26.33 3.11
C HIS A 16 10.03 -26.92 2.94
N ALA A 17 9.85 -27.92 2.08
CA ALA A 17 8.57 -28.60 1.89
C ALA A 17 8.18 -29.46 3.11
N GLU A 18 9.14 -30.16 3.73
CA GLU A 18 8.93 -30.92 4.97
C GLU A 18 8.60 -30.02 6.16
N GLU A 19 9.30 -28.90 6.32
CA GLU A 19 9.02 -27.92 7.39
C GLU A 19 7.63 -27.29 7.21
N LYS A 20 7.24 -26.97 5.96
CA LYS A 20 5.89 -26.46 5.66
C LYS A 20 4.80 -27.50 5.92
N ALA A 21 5.08 -28.79 5.70
CA ALA A 21 4.17 -29.88 6.03
C ALA A 21 4.07 -30.11 7.55
N ARG A 22 5.18 -29.98 8.30
CA ARG A 22 5.20 -30.05 9.76
C ARG A 22 4.44 -28.89 10.40
N ALA A 23 4.61 -27.67 9.92
CA ALA A 23 3.86 -26.50 10.37
C ALA A 23 2.34 -26.68 10.16
N ARG A 24 1.93 -27.24 9.00
CA ARG A 24 0.52 -27.57 8.72
C ARG A 24 -0.03 -28.68 9.63
N LYS A 25 0.80 -29.65 10.01
CA LYS A 25 0.42 -30.73 10.93
C LYS A 25 0.26 -30.22 12.37
N ILE A 26 1.15 -29.34 12.82
CA ILE A 26 1.07 -28.68 14.14
C ILE A 26 -0.18 -27.80 14.23
N LYS A 27 -0.50 -27.04 13.17
CA LYS A 27 -1.73 -26.22 13.09
C LYS A 27 -3.00 -27.08 13.18
N ARG A 28 -3.01 -28.28 12.56
CA ARG A 28 -4.13 -29.24 12.65
C ARG A 28 -4.25 -29.90 14.03
N GLU A 29 -3.14 -30.19 14.70
CA GLU A 29 -3.13 -30.80 16.04
C GLU A 29 -3.50 -29.81 17.15
N GLN A 30 -3.24 -28.51 16.96
CA GLN A 30 -3.65 -27.45 17.90
C GLN A 30 -5.13 -27.08 17.78
N ASN A 31 -5.71 -27.09 16.56
CA ASN A 31 -7.16 -26.89 16.37
C ASN A 31 -8.02 -28.03 16.94
N GLY A 32 -7.44 -29.21 17.19
CA GLY A 32 -8.15 -30.35 17.80
C GLY A 32 -8.22 -30.34 19.33
N ARG A 33 -7.65 -29.34 20.03
CA ARG A 33 -7.55 -29.35 21.51
C ARG A 33 -8.12 -28.14 22.25
N ASN A 34 -8.58 -27.09 21.57
CA ASN A 34 -9.17 -25.92 22.24
C ASN A 34 -10.69 -26.03 22.37
N ASP A 35 -11.11 -26.91 23.27
CA ASP A 35 -12.46 -26.91 23.83
C ASP A 35 -12.32 -27.00 25.36
N ARG A 36 -11.84 -25.91 25.97
CA ARG A 36 -12.12 -25.44 27.35
C ARG A 36 -11.24 -24.25 27.77
N HIS A 37 -11.94 -23.20 28.21
CA HIS A 37 -11.55 -22.05 29.04
C HIS A 37 -11.12 -20.73 28.37
N TYR A 38 -11.91 -19.71 28.70
CA TYR A 38 -11.73 -18.28 28.46
C TYR A 38 -10.68 -17.68 29.39
N GLY A 39 -9.93 -16.71 28.88
CA GLY A 39 -9.21 -15.70 29.65
C GLY A 39 -7.78 -15.47 29.16
N ILE A 40 -7.47 -14.22 28.79
CA ILE A 40 -6.17 -13.64 28.37
C ILE A 40 -6.02 -13.53 26.85
N GLY A 41 -6.34 -12.33 26.34
CA GLY A 41 -5.87 -11.83 25.04
C GLY A 41 -4.36 -11.59 25.05
N THR A 42 -3.78 -11.43 23.85
CA THR A 42 -2.35 -11.19 23.53
C THR A 42 -1.41 -12.40 23.34
N PHE A 43 -1.88 -13.56 22.85
CA PHE A 43 -0.95 -14.67 22.53
C PHE A 43 -1.17 -15.43 21.21
N HIS A 44 -1.99 -14.92 20.28
CA HIS A 44 -2.26 -15.60 19.00
C HIS A 44 -1.61 -14.98 17.75
N MET A 45 -0.59 -14.12 17.92
CA MET A 45 0.23 -13.57 16.82
C MET A 45 1.65 -14.17 16.75
N PHE A 46 1.92 -15.27 17.46
CA PHE A 46 3.30 -15.79 17.57
C PHE A 46 3.67 -16.91 16.58
N CYS A 47 2.82 -17.25 15.60
CA CYS A 47 3.14 -18.30 14.62
C CYS A 47 3.45 -17.84 13.19
N ASP A 48 3.28 -16.56 12.84
CA ASP A 48 3.67 -16.04 11.52
C ASP A 48 5.05 -15.35 11.51
N SER A 49 5.74 -15.35 12.66
CA SER A 49 7.13 -14.89 12.75
C SER A 49 8.11 -16.00 12.32
N VAL A 50 8.11 -16.35 11.03
CA VAL A 50 9.34 -16.79 10.35
C VAL A 50 9.74 -15.65 9.43
N VAL A 51 10.32 -14.65 10.07
CA VAL A 51 11.11 -13.59 9.46
C VAL A 51 12.10 -14.25 8.50
N TYR A 52 11.93 -14.05 7.19
CA TYR A 52 12.99 -14.24 6.20
C TYR A 52 14.04 -13.13 6.36
N SER A 53 14.58 -12.98 7.57
CA SER A 53 15.88 -12.39 7.79
C SER A 53 16.87 -13.39 7.24
N ALA A 54 17.79 -12.92 6.40
CA ALA A 54 18.88 -13.70 5.86
C ALA A 54 19.51 -14.58 6.95
N PHE A 55 19.17 -15.87 6.98
CA PHE A 55 19.98 -16.84 7.71
C PHE A 55 21.35 -16.81 7.04
N PRO A 56 22.44 -16.45 7.75
CA PRO A 56 23.76 -16.55 7.19
C PRO A 56 23.95 -17.99 6.72
N LEU A 57 24.38 -18.17 5.47
CA LEU A 57 24.78 -19.47 4.92
C LEU A 57 25.64 -20.20 5.97
N PRO A 58 25.45 -21.51 6.20
CA PRO A 58 26.21 -22.25 7.20
C PRO A 58 27.69 -21.96 7.05
N GLU A 59 28.40 -21.71 8.16
CA GLU A 59 29.82 -21.28 8.19
C GLU A 59 30.70 -22.13 7.27
N LYS A 60 30.44 -23.44 7.20
CA LYS A 60 31.12 -24.40 6.32
C LYS A 60 30.98 -24.09 4.81
N LEU A 61 29.87 -23.50 4.38
CA LEU A 61 29.64 -23.09 2.99
C LEU A 61 30.32 -21.74 2.70
N GLN A 62 30.36 -20.84 3.68
CA GLN A 62 31.08 -19.56 3.54
C GLN A 62 32.60 -19.77 3.48
N ASP A 63 33.12 -20.71 4.27
CA ASP A 63 34.54 -21.08 4.25
C ASP A 63 34.94 -21.80 2.96
N ALA A 64 34.08 -22.68 2.44
CA ALA A 64 34.29 -23.33 1.14
C ALA A 64 34.34 -22.30 -0.01
N MET A 65 33.48 -21.27 0.02
CA MET A 65 33.50 -20.20 -0.97
C MET A 65 34.72 -19.26 -0.81
N ARG A 66 35.20 -19.03 0.42
CA ARG A 66 36.42 -18.22 0.67
C ARG A 66 37.70 -18.94 0.23
N GLU A 67 37.82 -20.24 0.48
CA GLU A 67 38.96 -21.03 0.00
C GLU A 67 39.01 -21.10 -1.54
N GLU A 68 37.87 -21.24 -2.23
CA GLU A 68 37.84 -21.26 -3.69
C GLU A 68 38.22 -19.90 -4.31
N VAL A 69 37.83 -18.78 -3.69
CA VAL A 69 38.26 -17.43 -4.12
C VAL A 69 39.76 -17.22 -3.93
N TYR A 70 40.36 -17.84 -2.91
CA TYR A 70 41.81 -17.78 -2.67
C TYR A 70 42.59 -18.61 -3.70
N GLN A 71 42.08 -19.78 -4.09
CA GLN A 71 42.67 -20.63 -5.13
C GLN A 71 42.62 -20.00 -6.54
N PHE A 72 41.60 -19.19 -6.85
CA PHE A 72 41.47 -18.57 -8.17
C PHE A 72 42.32 -17.30 -8.38
N LYS A 73 42.76 -16.63 -7.29
CA LYS A 73 43.68 -15.47 -7.36
C LYS A 73 45.10 -15.83 -7.81
N VAL A 74 45.46 -17.11 -7.88
CA VAL A 74 46.83 -17.57 -8.18
C VAL A 74 47.04 -17.91 -9.67
N SER A 75 46.03 -17.81 -10.53
CA SER A 75 46.15 -18.17 -11.96
C SER A 75 45.96 -16.98 -12.91
N PRO A 76 47.00 -16.49 -13.61
CA PRO A 76 46.86 -15.43 -14.59
C PRO A 76 46.59 -16.02 -15.97
N LYS A 77 45.39 -15.82 -16.53
CA LYS A 77 45.19 -15.90 -17.99
C LYS A 77 44.38 -14.71 -18.51
N VAL A 78 45.08 -13.95 -19.34
CA VAL A 78 44.65 -12.78 -20.11
C VAL A 78 43.75 -13.22 -21.27
N VAL A 79 42.59 -12.58 -21.46
CA VAL A 79 41.85 -12.60 -22.73
C VAL A 79 41.30 -11.20 -23.03
N THR A 80 41.71 -10.68 -24.19
CA THR A 80 41.42 -9.35 -24.74
C THR A 80 40.03 -9.23 -25.40
N PRO A 81 39.42 -8.03 -25.48
CA PRO A 81 38.07 -7.85 -26.02
C PRO A 81 38.08 -7.52 -27.53
N HIS A 82 37.18 -8.15 -28.31
CA HIS A 82 36.90 -7.77 -29.70
C HIS A 82 35.58 -7.00 -29.86
N LYS A 83 35.58 -6.12 -30.87
CA LYS A 83 34.70 -4.96 -31.10
C LYS A 83 33.33 -5.32 -31.70
N ARG A 84 32.36 -4.45 -31.40
CA ARG A 84 30.97 -4.37 -31.89
C ARG A 84 30.85 -4.17 -33.41
N GLY A 85 29.85 -4.81 -34.03
CA GLY A 85 29.31 -4.49 -35.35
C GLY A 85 27.86 -3.96 -35.26
N LYS A 86 27.53 -2.96 -36.08
CA LYS A 86 26.24 -2.24 -36.16
C LYS A 86 25.15 -3.09 -36.82
N ALA A 87 23.90 -2.98 -36.35
CA ALA A 87 22.72 -3.58 -36.99
C ALA A 87 21.89 -2.51 -37.71
N GLN A 88 21.46 -2.84 -38.93
CA GLN A 88 20.64 -2.04 -39.85
C GLN A 88 19.13 -2.18 -39.55
N HIS A 89 18.41 -1.10 -39.88
CA HIS A 89 16.96 -0.99 -39.95
C HIS A 89 16.31 -2.02 -40.90
N PHE A 90 15.20 -2.63 -40.49
CA PHE A 90 14.17 -3.15 -41.39
C PHE A 90 12.76 -2.98 -40.77
N VAL A 91 11.78 -3.01 -41.66
CA VAL A 91 10.47 -2.34 -41.64
C VAL A 91 9.39 -3.15 -40.91
N ASP A 92 8.43 -2.40 -40.33
CA ASP A 92 7.27 -2.84 -39.55
C ASP A 92 6.23 -3.59 -40.40
N SER A 93 5.67 -4.69 -39.89
CA SER A 93 4.46 -5.33 -40.43
C SER A 93 3.64 -5.90 -39.28
N GLU A 94 2.39 -5.46 -39.24
CA GLU A 94 1.34 -5.82 -38.29
C GLU A 94 0.98 -7.31 -38.40
N ASP A 95 0.97 -8.03 -37.26
CA ASP A 95 0.01 -9.12 -37.05
C ASP A 95 -0.13 -9.50 -35.57
N ASP A 96 -1.36 -9.82 -35.23
CA ASP A 96 -1.98 -9.77 -33.90
C ASP A 96 -2.21 -11.21 -33.38
N VAL A 97 -1.39 -11.73 -32.45
CA VAL A 97 -1.75 -12.95 -31.67
C VAL A 97 -0.97 -13.13 -30.35
N ALA A 98 -1.62 -12.75 -29.25
CA ALA A 98 -1.65 -13.36 -27.92
C ALA A 98 -0.36 -14.01 -27.37
N SER A 99 0.28 -13.43 -26.37
CA SER A 99 0.96 -14.13 -25.26
C SER A 99 1.23 -13.14 -24.11
N GLU A 100 0.20 -12.83 -23.34
CA GLU A 100 0.35 -12.08 -22.08
C GLU A 100 0.83 -13.04 -20.98
N ALA A 101 2.15 -13.22 -20.89
CA ALA A 101 2.79 -13.70 -19.67
C ALA A 101 3.15 -12.49 -18.83
N GLN A 102 2.30 -12.14 -17.87
CA GLN A 102 2.58 -11.15 -16.84
C GLN A 102 3.80 -11.59 -16.03
N SER A 103 4.94 -10.96 -16.28
CA SER A 103 6.01 -10.84 -15.29
C SER A 103 5.97 -9.40 -14.79
N HIS A 104 5.30 -9.18 -13.66
CA HIS A 104 5.39 -7.95 -12.90
C HIS A 104 6.78 -7.88 -12.24
N TYR A 105 7.78 -7.46 -13.00
CA TYR A 105 8.94 -6.80 -12.43
C TYR A 105 8.90 -5.38 -12.97
N SER A 106 8.44 -4.44 -12.14
CA SER A 106 8.45 -3.02 -12.48
C SER A 106 9.90 -2.59 -12.71
N SER A 107 10.32 -2.59 -13.98
CA SER A 107 11.57 -1.98 -14.43
C SER A 107 11.31 -0.52 -14.76
N THR A 108 10.76 0.23 -13.81
CA THR A 108 10.68 1.69 -13.87
C THR A 108 11.06 2.24 -12.50
N SER A 109 12.35 2.20 -12.22
CA SER A 109 12.98 3.22 -11.41
C SER A 109 14.24 3.60 -12.17
N ASP A 110 14.09 4.49 -13.14
CA ASP A 110 15.22 5.31 -13.58
C ASP A 110 15.77 5.99 -12.33
N VAL A 111 16.97 5.57 -11.96
CA VAL A 111 17.75 6.16 -10.87
C VAL A 111 18.27 7.48 -11.40
N THR A 112 17.43 8.51 -11.38
CA THR A 112 17.82 9.89 -11.67
C THR A 112 17.31 10.83 -10.59
N SER A 113 17.90 10.72 -9.39
CA SER A 113 18.42 11.84 -8.59
C SER A 113 18.90 11.31 -7.23
N PHE A 114 20.10 10.72 -7.21
CA PHE A 114 20.91 10.83 -6.01
C PHE A 114 21.74 12.09 -6.22
N THR A 115 21.40 13.16 -5.52
CA THR A 115 22.35 14.23 -5.26
C THR A 115 23.56 13.57 -4.59
N GLU A 116 24.75 13.85 -5.08
CA GLU A 116 25.98 13.57 -4.33
C GLU A 116 25.84 14.28 -2.99
N ASP A 117 25.73 13.53 -1.91
CA ASP A 117 25.97 14.04 -0.57
C ASP A 117 27.45 14.47 -0.52
N VAL A 118 27.66 15.73 -0.90
CA VAL A 118 28.81 16.51 -0.46
C VAL A 118 28.79 16.42 1.06
N VAL A 119 29.93 16.08 1.66
CA VAL A 119 30.09 16.12 3.11
C VAL A 119 29.92 17.59 3.52
N ILE A 120 28.71 17.96 3.91
CA ILE A 120 28.39 19.27 4.46
C ILE A 120 28.85 19.24 5.92
N ASP A 121 29.51 20.33 6.35
CA ASP A 121 29.95 20.48 7.74
C ASP A 121 28.74 20.39 8.68
N GLY A 122 28.87 19.73 9.83
CA GLY A 122 27.74 19.49 10.74
C GLY A 122 27.07 20.78 11.24
N ALA A 123 27.79 21.91 11.20
CA ALA A 123 27.26 23.23 11.48
C ALA A 123 26.37 23.79 10.34
N GLU A 124 26.67 23.46 9.08
CA GLU A 124 25.89 23.89 7.91
C GLU A 124 24.61 23.06 7.74
N GLU A 125 24.62 21.76 8.09
CA GLU A 125 23.40 20.94 8.14
C GLU A 125 22.45 21.44 9.25
N GLN A 126 22.95 21.73 10.45
CA GLN A 126 22.13 22.22 11.55
C GLN A 126 21.50 23.58 11.26
N ALA A 127 22.27 24.53 10.69
CA ALA A 127 21.73 25.83 10.27
C ALA A 127 20.64 25.69 9.19
N SER A 128 20.78 24.72 8.28
CA SER A 128 19.77 24.46 7.23
C SER A 128 18.46 23.88 7.78
N VAL A 129 18.52 23.16 8.91
CA VAL A 129 17.34 22.63 9.62
C VAL A 129 16.63 23.76 10.35
N GLU A 130 17.34 24.61 11.08
CA GLU A 130 16.78 25.77 11.78
C GLU A 130 16.09 26.75 10.80
N ASP A 131 16.75 27.09 9.69
CA ASP A 131 16.18 27.91 8.62
C ASP A 131 14.89 27.31 8.03
N TYR A 132 14.78 25.99 8.03
CA TYR A 132 13.60 25.28 7.54
C TYR A 132 12.47 25.31 8.56
N GLU A 133 12.77 25.08 9.84
CA GLU A 133 11.79 25.16 10.93
C GLU A 133 11.26 26.59 11.15
N GLU A 134 12.09 27.62 10.93
CA GLU A 134 11.64 29.02 10.95
C GLU A 134 10.62 29.29 9.84
N LYS A 135 10.85 28.75 8.64
CA LYS A 135 9.89 28.83 7.52
C LYS A 135 8.58 28.11 7.85
N LEU A 136 8.65 26.94 8.51
CA LEU A 136 7.45 26.24 8.96
C LEU A 136 6.71 27.01 10.05
N SER A 137 7.43 27.60 11.00
CA SER A 137 6.85 28.46 12.04
C SER A 137 6.12 29.65 11.43
N THR A 138 6.73 30.29 10.42
CA THR A 138 6.08 31.36 9.63
C THR A 138 4.81 30.86 8.93
N CYS A 139 4.81 29.61 8.42
CA CYS A 139 3.60 29.02 7.84
C CYS A 139 2.51 28.81 8.89
N ILE A 140 2.87 28.38 10.11
CA ILE A 140 1.91 28.22 11.21
C ILE A 140 1.26 29.57 11.56
N ASP A 141 2.05 30.64 11.67
CA ASP A 141 1.52 31.99 11.91
C ASP A 141 0.58 32.45 10.77
N ASN A 142 0.95 32.15 9.52
CA ASN A 142 0.16 32.50 8.35
C ASN A 142 -1.17 31.75 8.24
N MET A 143 -1.38 30.65 8.97
CA MET A 143 -2.71 30.02 9.09
C MET A 143 -3.73 30.93 9.79
N MET A 144 -3.26 31.95 10.52
CA MET A 144 -4.12 32.88 11.25
C MET A 144 -4.27 34.23 10.54
N ASP A 145 -3.70 34.36 9.35
CA ASP A 145 -3.74 35.60 8.57
C ASP A 145 -5.17 36.00 8.14
N LYS A 146 -5.37 37.30 7.95
CA LYS A 146 -6.67 37.84 7.51
C LYS A 146 -7.01 37.39 6.08
N SER A 147 -6.03 37.21 5.21
CA SER A 147 -6.22 36.81 3.82
C SER A 147 -6.40 35.30 3.69
N THR A 148 -7.52 34.88 3.09
CA THR A 148 -7.79 33.47 2.77
C THR A 148 -6.72 32.85 1.87
N LYS A 149 -6.17 33.61 0.91
CA LYS A 149 -5.11 33.10 0.03
C LYS A 149 -3.81 32.82 0.80
N THR A 150 -3.48 33.67 1.77
CA THR A 150 -2.29 33.47 2.62
C THR A 150 -2.45 32.21 3.47
N ARG A 151 -3.62 32.05 4.11
CA ARG A 151 -3.94 30.83 4.88
C ARG A 151 -3.86 29.56 4.01
N GLN A 152 -4.45 29.58 2.81
CA GLN A 152 -4.40 28.44 1.89
C GLN A 152 -2.96 28.10 1.46
N SER A 153 -2.14 29.10 1.13
CA SER A 153 -0.74 28.89 0.76
C SER A 153 0.08 28.31 1.92
N ALA A 154 -0.21 28.75 3.14
CA ALA A 154 0.42 28.22 4.34
C ALA A 154 0.04 26.75 4.57
N LEU A 155 -1.25 26.42 4.50
CA LEU A 155 -1.75 25.04 4.64
C LEU A 155 -1.15 24.11 3.57
N GLU A 156 -1.06 24.56 2.31
CA GLU A 156 -0.46 23.76 1.25
C GLU A 156 1.05 23.53 1.47
N SER A 157 1.76 24.54 1.99
CA SER A 157 3.18 24.42 2.34
C SER A 157 3.38 23.44 3.49
N LEU A 158 2.54 23.50 4.52
CA LEU A 158 2.55 22.55 5.64
C LEU A 158 2.20 21.13 5.17
N ARG A 159 1.19 20.97 4.31
CA ARG A 159 0.82 19.67 3.72
C ARG A 159 2.00 19.05 2.95
N CYS A 160 2.70 19.85 2.15
CA CYS A 160 3.89 19.38 1.43
C CYS A 160 5.03 19.02 2.40
N ALA A 161 5.29 19.85 3.41
CA ALA A 161 6.34 19.59 4.40
C ALA A 161 6.07 18.30 5.19
N PHE A 162 4.86 18.15 5.73
CA PHE A 162 4.49 17.02 6.61
C PHE A 162 4.30 15.72 5.83
N SER A 163 4.03 15.78 4.52
CA SER A 163 4.01 14.55 3.70
C SER A 163 5.42 14.11 3.31
N GLN A 164 6.37 15.04 3.21
CA GLN A 164 7.69 14.76 2.68
C GLN A 164 8.75 14.51 3.74
N LYS A 165 8.70 15.15 4.91
CA LYS A 165 9.75 15.09 5.94
C LYS A 165 9.19 14.60 7.27
N LEU A 166 10.03 13.94 8.06
CA LEU A 166 9.73 13.65 9.47
C LEU A 166 10.14 14.84 10.33
N LEU A 167 9.19 15.33 11.11
CA LEU A 167 9.29 16.58 11.89
C LEU A 167 8.82 16.34 13.33
N SER A 168 9.07 15.15 13.88
CA SER A 168 8.50 14.69 15.16
C SER A 168 8.75 15.67 16.31
N ASP A 169 9.98 16.16 16.49
CA ASP A 169 10.33 17.11 17.56
C ASP A 169 9.62 18.46 17.35
N PHE A 170 9.75 19.03 16.15
CA PHE A 170 9.11 20.29 15.77
C PHE A 170 7.60 20.28 16.01
N LEU A 171 6.93 19.17 15.66
CA LEU A 171 5.49 18.99 15.80
C LEU A 171 5.09 18.75 17.25
N SER A 172 5.83 17.94 18.00
CA SER A 172 5.48 17.64 19.40
C SER A 172 5.55 18.90 20.28
N GLU A 173 6.49 19.81 20.00
CA GLU A 173 6.61 21.10 20.70
C GLU A 173 5.47 22.08 20.39
N ARG A 174 4.92 22.02 19.17
CA ARG A 174 3.95 23.02 18.64
C ARG A 174 2.54 22.46 18.44
N LYS A 175 2.29 21.20 18.82
CA LYS A 175 1.04 20.48 18.53
C LYS A 175 -0.21 21.26 18.93
N MET A 176 -0.26 21.84 20.12
CA MET A 176 -1.42 22.61 20.59
C MET A 176 -1.72 23.81 19.68
N THR A 177 -0.70 24.60 19.34
CA THR A 177 -0.84 25.77 18.47
C THR A 177 -1.25 25.39 17.05
N ILE A 178 -0.68 24.30 16.52
CA ILE A 178 -1.02 23.80 15.18
C ILE A 178 -2.48 23.31 15.17
N THR A 179 -2.87 22.51 16.17
CA THR A 179 -4.23 21.98 16.32
C THR A 179 -5.27 23.10 16.45
N ASP A 180 -5.03 24.11 17.29
CA ASP A 180 -5.93 25.27 17.43
C ASP A 180 -6.08 26.06 16.13
N SER A 181 -4.97 26.22 15.39
CA SER A 181 -4.97 26.93 14.10
C SER A 181 -5.73 26.15 13.04
N LEU A 182 -5.53 24.83 12.98
CA LEU A 182 -6.27 23.93 12.07
C LEU A 182 -7.75 23.90 12.40
N GLU A 183 -8.12 23.84 13.68
CA GLU A 183 -9.52 23.87 14.12
C GLU A 183 -10.19 25.17 13.65
N ARG A 184 -9.50 26.31 13.75
CA ARG A 184 -10.01 27.59 13.26
C ARG A 184 -10.15 27.63 11.74
N CYS A 185 -9.19 27.10 10.98
CA CYS A 185 -9.29 26.97 9.53
C CYS A 185 -10.47 26.08 9.12
N LEU A 186 -10.74 25.00 9.85
CA LEU A 186 -11.89 24.13 9.61
C LEU A 186 -13.22 24.82 9.94
N LYS A 187 -13.31 25.50 11.09
CA LYS A 187 -14.53 26.19 11.55
C LYS A 187 -14.88 27.44 10.73
N LYS A 188 -13.87 28.25 10.38
CA LYS A 188 -14.08 29.57 9.74
C LYS A 188 -13.75 29.58 8.25
N GLY A 189 -12.89 28.69 7.79
CA GLY A 189 -12.54 28.55 6.38
C GLY A 189 -13.68 27.94 5.57
N LYS A 190 -13.52 27.93 4.25
CA LYS A 190 -14.47 27.32 3.31
C LYS A 190 -13.72 26.67 2.15
N GLY A 191 -14.36 25.70 1.50
CA GLY A 191 -13.88 25.17 0.23
C GLY A 191 -12.49 24.55 0.35
N ASP A 192 -11.56 25.06 -0.44
CA ASP A 192 -10.18 24.55 -0.47
C ASP A 192 -9.42 24.77 0.84
N GLU A 193 -9.77 25.81 1.63
CA GLU A 193 -9.13 26.01 2.95
C GLU A 193 -9.45 24.85 3.90
N GLN A 194 -10.72 24.42 3.96
CA GLN A 194 -11.14 23.28 4.78
C GLN A 194 -10.54 21.97 4.25
N SER A 195 -10.49 21.82 2.92
CA SER A 195 -9.88 20.66 2.29
C SER A 195 -8.40 20.51 2.66
N LEU A 196 -7.63 21.59 2.56
CA LEU A 196 -6.22 21.61 2.92
C LEU A 196 -6.01 21.40 4.42
N ALA A 197 -6.81 22.06 5.26
CA ALA A 197 -6.74 21.88 6.71
C ALA A 197 -6.98 20.42 7.11
N ALA A 198 -8.00 19.76 6.58
CA ALA A 198 -8.25 18.34 6.86
C ALA A 198 -7.08 17.44 6.42
N ALA A 199 -6.45 17.73 5.28
CA ALA A 199 -5.26 16.98 4.85
C ALA A 199 -4.05 17.21 5.78
N VAL A 200 -3.85 18.43 6.28
CA VAL A 200 -2.79 18.73 7.26
C VAL A 200 -3.06 18.04 8.60
N VAL A 201 -4.33 17.97 9.04
CA VAL A 201 -4.72 17.21 10.25
C VAL A 201 -4.29 15.75 10.14
N THR A 202 -4.58 15.10 9.02
CA THR A 202 -4.16 13.70 8.78
C THR A 202 -2.65 13.52 8.93
N LEU A 203 -1.88 14.42 8.32
CA LEU A 203 -0.41 14.35 8.34
C LEU A 203 0.16 14.67 9.72
N LEU A 204 -0.45 15.60 10.45
CA LEU A 204 -0.09 15.90 11.84
C LEU A 204 -0.28 14.67 12.73
N VAL A 205 -1.47 14.06 12.71
CA VAL A 205 -1.78 12.85 13.52
C VAL A 205 -0.83 11.70 13.17
N LEU A 206 -0.56 11.48 11.87
CA LEU A 206 0.38 10.46 11.40
C LEU A 206 1.81 10.67 11.93
N GLN A 207 2.25 11.92 12.08
CA GLN A 207 3.59 12.23 12.56
C GLN A 207 3.74 12.33 14.07
N LEU A 208 2.66 12.67 14.79
CA LEU A 208 2.71 12.73 16.25
C LEU A 208 3.10 11.37 16.85
N GLY A 209 2.71 10.26 16.21
CA GLY A 209 3.25 8.90 16.41
C GLY A 209 2.95 8.24 17.76
N SER A 210 2.96 9.03 18.83
CA SER A 210 2.59 8.64 20.18
C SER A 210 1.07 8.58 20.28
N ALA A 211 0.56 7.42 20.69
CA ALA A 211 -0.87 7.14 20.78
C ALA A 211 -1.63 8.26 21.51
N GLY A 212 -1.13 8.72 22.67
CA GLY A 212 -1.81 9.76 23.46
C GLY A 212 -1.83 11.16 22.84
N GLU A 213 -0.77 11.61 22.15
CA GLU A 213 -0.76 12.96 21.55
C GLU A 213 -1.60 13.00 20.27
N ALA A 214 -1.50 11.94 19.46
CA ALA A 214 -2.30 11.75 18.26
C ALA A 214 -3.80 11.69 18.61
N GLU A 215 -4.16 10.92 19.63
CA GLU A 215 -5.54 10.77 20.12
C GLU A 215 -6.12 12.10 20.58
N GLN A 216 -5.41 12.84 21.44
CA GLN A 216 -5.89 14.14 21.93
C GLN A 216 -6.10 15.14 20.79
N CYS A 217 -5.17 15.18 19.82
CA CYS A 217 -5.31 16.00 18.64
C CYS A 217 -6.57 15.61 17.84
N PHE A 218 -6.77 14.31 17.60
CA PHE A 218 -7.94 13.82 16.87
C PHE A 218 -9.25 14.13 17.60
N LEU A 219 -9.34 13.87 18.90
CA LEU A 219 -10.54 14.14 19.71
C LEU A 219 -10.97 15.61 19.65
N SER A 220 -10.01 16.54 19.62
CA SER A 220 -10.30 17.98 19.51
C SER A 220 -10.86 18.39 18.14
N LEU A 221 -10.37 17.77 17.05
CA LEU A 221 -10.70 18.13 15.67
C LEU A 221 -11.85 17.32 15.09
N ARG A 222 -12.12 16.13 15.63
CA ARG A 222 -13.16 15.21 15.16
C ARG A 222 -14.54 15.86 15.05
N PRO A 223 -15.05 16.63 16.04
CA PRO A 223 -16.39 17.21 15.94
C PRO A 223 -16.57 18.14 14.73
N VAL A 224 -15.56 18.97 14.43
CA VAL A 224 -15.64 19.88 13.27
C VAL A 224 -15.51 19.12 11.95
N LEU A 225 -14.64 18.10 11.87
CA LEU A 225 -14.52 17.25 10.69
C LEU A 225 -15.83 16.49 10.38
N SER A 226 -16.44 15.87 11.41
CA SER A 226 -17.73 15.19 11.28
C SER A 226 -18.84 16.15 10.88
N SER A 227 -18.86 17.36 11.44
CA SER A 227 -19.83 18.41 11.06
C SER A 227 -19.70 18.81 9.59
N ILE A 228 -18.47 18.99 9.08
CA ILE A 228 -18.25 19.35 7.66
C ILE A 228 -18.66 18.20 6.74
N LEU A 229 -18.31 16.95 7.09
CA LEU A 229 -18.67 15.78 6.29
C LEU A 229 -20.20 15.62 6.16
N GLY A 230 -20.92 15.83 7.27
CA GLY A 230 -22.38 15.73 7.34
C GLY A 230 -23.14 16.93 6.75
N ASP A 231 -22.49 18.08 6.58
CA ASP A 231 -23.12 19.28 6.03
C ASP A 231 -23.32 19.16 4.49
N PRO A 232 -24.57 19.08 3.99
CA PRO A 232 -24.82 19.00 2.55
C PRO A 232 -24.46 20.29 1.80
N THR A 233 -24.29 21.42 2.50
CA THR A 233 -23.94 22.73 1.94
C THR A 233 -22.44 22.99 1.86
N ALA A 234 -21.63 22.19 2.58
CA ALA A 234 -20.18 22.24 2.49
C ALA A 234 -19.69 21.82 1.09
N SER A 235 -18.51 22.31 0.69
CA SER A 235 -17.96 21.97 -0.63
C SER A 235 -17.66 20.47 -0.74
N MET A 236 -17.81 19.91 -1.94
CA MET A 236 -17.52 18.49 -2.17
C MET A 236 -16.05 18.15 -1.88
N SER A 237 -15.12 19.07 -2.16
CA SER A 237 -13.69 18.90 -1.86
C SER A 237 -13.41 18.87 -0.36
N ALA A 238 -14.03 19.77 0.42
CA ALA A 238 -13.89 19.79 1.88
C ALA A 238 -14.44 18.50 2.49
N ARG A 239 -15.61 18.06 2.02
CA ARG A 239 -16.23 16.80 2.49
C ARG A 239 -15.39 15.57 2.16
N GLN A 240 -14.79 15.51 0.97
CA GLN A 240 -13.86 14.43 0.60
C GLN A 240 -12.66 14.38 1.54
N SER A 241 -11.99 15.52 1.74
CA SER A 241 -10.81 15.58 2.61
C SER A 241 -11.16 15.31 4.07
N CYS A 242 -12.34 15.73 4.55
CA CYS A 242 -12.81 15.38 5.90
C CYS A 242 -13.11 13.89 6.04
N ALA A 243 -13.69 13.24 5.02
CA ALA A 243 -13.91 11.79 5.03
C ALA A 243 -12.59 11.02 5.15
N THR A 244 -11.59 11.37 4.33
CA THR A 244 -10.25 10.77 4.40
C THR A 244 -9.58 11.06 5.74
N SER A 245 -9.69 12.30 6.24
CA SER A 245 -9.06 12.70 7.50
C SER A 245 -9.66 11.98 8.70
N LEU A 246 -10.99 11.86 8.77
CA LEU A 246 -11.66 11.11 9.83
C LEU A 246 -11.23 9.63 9.85
N ALA A 247 -11.23 8.96 8.69
CA ALA A 247 -10.82 7.56 8.63
C ALA A 247 -9.34 7.35 8.94
N MET A 248 -8.45 8.18 8.38
CA MET A 248 -7.03 8.07 8.66
C MET A 248 -6.72 8.36 10.13
N CYS A 249 -7.28 9.43 10.71
CA CYS A 249 -7.01 9.76 12.10
C CYS A 249 -7.60 8.71 13.05
N CYS A 250 -8.81 8.21 12.77
CA CYS A 250 -9.41 7.13 13.55
C CYS A 250 -8.58 5.83 13.46
N TYR A 251 -8.07 5.48 12.27
CA TYR A 251 -7.18 4.34 12.10
C TYR A 251 -5.85 4.49 12.86
N LEU A 252 -5.33 5.72 12.98
CA LEU A 252 -4.01 6.00 13.56
C LEU A 252 -4.02 6.26 15.08
N ALA A 253 -5.13 6.79 15.61
CA ALA A 253 -5.15 7.46 16.91
C ALA A 253 -6.22 6.92 17.87
N THR A 254 -7.02 5.94 17.44
CA THR A 254 -8.14 5.42 18.23
C THR A 254 -8.10 3.90 18.29
N ASP A 255 -8.08 3.35 19.51
CA ASP A 255 -8.33 1.93 19.78
C ASP A 255 -9.77 1.66 20.28
N ASP A 256 -10.57 2.73 20.46
CA ASP A 256 -11.96 2.64 20.90
C ASP A 256 -12.91 2.26 19.75
N ILE A 257 -13.47 1.06 19.85
CA ILE A 257 -14.41 0.48 18.88
C ILE A 257 -15.68 1.35 18.75
N GLU A 258 -16.15 2.00 19.81
CA GLU A 258 -17.33 2.86 19.74
C GLU A 258 -17.04 4.09 18.87
N GLU A 259 -15.84 4.67 18.99
CA GLU A 259 -15.42 5.79 18.16
C GLU A 259 -15.23 5.36 16.70
N VAL A 260 -14.61 4.20 16.44
CA VAL A 260 -14.54 3.60 15.09
C VAL A 260 -15.93 3.44 14.48
N ALA A 261 -16.87 2.85 15.23
CA ALA A 261 -18.25 2.64 14.77
C ALA A 261 -18.96 3.97 14.46
N ASN A 262 -18.77 5.00 15.29
CA ASN A 262 -19.35 6.33 15.08
C ASN A 262 -18.83 7.00 13.79
N ILE A 263 -17.52 6.91 13.52
CA ILE A 263 -16.94 7.43 12.27
C ILE A 263 -17.41 6.63 11.07
N MET A 264 -17.49 5.30 11.19
CA MET A 264 -18.03 4.45 10.14
C MET A 264 -19.48 4.79 9.81
N ALA A 265 -20.34 5.05 10.80
CA ALA A 265 -21.71 5.48 10.58
C ALA A 265 -21.79 6.84 9.86
N CYS A 266 -20.88 7.77 10.19
CA CYS A 266 -20.77 9.05 9.49
C CYS A 266 -20.38 8.88 8.01
N LEU A 267 -19.41 8.00 7.70
CA LEU A 267 -19.00 7.69 6.33
C LEU A 267 -20.10 6.95 5.57
N GLU A 268 -20.76 6.00 6.23
CA GLU A 268 -21.90 5.24 5.71
C GLU A 268 -23.03 6.18 5.28
N GLY A 269 -23.40 7.16 6.12
CA GLY A 269 -24.42 8.16 5.81
C GLY A 269 -24.12 8.99 4.54
N VAL A 270 -22.87 9.02 4.07
CA VAL A 270 -22.48 9.71 2.84
C VAL A 270 -22.70 8.86 1.60
N PHE A 271 -22.37 7.57 1.63
CA PHE A 271 -22.44 6.71 0.44
C PHE A 271 -23.71 5.85 0.36
N VAL A 272 -24.48 5.68 1.45
CA VAL A 272 -25.70 4.85 1.44
C VAL A 272 -26.72 5.32 0.40
N SER A 273 -26.78 6.63 0.11
CA SER A 273 -27.66 7.14 -0.94
C SER A 273 -27.24 6.69 -2.35
N ALA A 274 -26.03 6.14 -2.52
CA ALA A 274 -25.59 5.52 -3.77
C ALA A 274 -26.23 4.15 -4.01
N TYR A 275 -26.71 3.47 -2.96
CA TYR A 275 -27.44 2.23 -3.11
C TYR A 275 -28.84 2.50 -3.68
N PRO A 276 -29.36 1.64 -4.56
CA PRO A 276 -30.75 1.71 -4.99
C PRO A 276 -31.68 1.41 -3.80
N CYS A 277 -32.71 2.23 -3.62
CA CYS A 277 -33.75 2.02 -2.62
C CYS A 277 -34.98 1.37 -3.28
N GLY A 278 -35.19 0.07 -3.07
CA GLY A 278 -36.35 -0.65 -3.62
C GLY A 278 -36.33 -0.71 -5.15
N ASN A 279 -37.46 -0.36 -5.79
CA ASN A 279 -37.61 -0.37 -7.26
C ASN A 279 -37.14 0.94 -7.93
N GLU A 280 -36.42 1.80 -7.21
CA GLU A 280 -35.91 3.06 -7.75
C GLU A 280 -34.74 2.82 -8.71
N THR A 281 -34.71 3.58 -9.80
CA THR A 281 -33.58 3.60 -10.72
C THR A 281 -32.34 4.17 -10.03
N LEU A 282 -31.17 3.61 -10.33
CA LEU A 282 -29.88 4.10 -9.83
C LEU A 282 -29.74 5.60 -10.06
N GLN A 283 -29.58 6.36 -8.98
CA GLN A 283 -29.48 7.82 -9.05
C GLN A 283 -28.18 8.23 -9.75
N ASN A 284 -28.30 8.95 -10.87
CA ASN A 284 -27.16 9.48 -11.59
C ASN A 284 -26.70 10.81 -10.98
N TYR A 285 -25.87 10.72 -9.94
CA TYR A 285 -25.28 11.89 -9.30
C TYR A 285 -24.20 12.54 -10.15
N GLY A 286 -24.02 13.86 -10.06
CA GLY A 286 -22.90 14.55 -10.73
C GLY A 286 -21.51 14.07 -10.29
N PRO A 287 -20.45 14.34 -11.08
CA PRO A 287 -19.11 13.78 -10.88
C PRO A 287 -18.51 14.09 -9.49
N ALA A 288 -18.73 15.29 -8.96
CA ALA A 288 -18.21 15.67 -7.65
C ALA A 288 -18.82 14.87 -6.48
N ARG A 289 -20.11 14.53 -6.59
CA ARG A 289 -20.79 13.68 -5.59
C ARG A 289 -20.39 12.22 -5.72
N ARG A 290 -20.20 11.73 -6.94
CA ARG A 290 -19.64 10.38 -7.17
C ARG A 290 -18.24 10.23 -6.60
N ALA A 291 -17.38 11.25 -6.77
CA ALA A 291 -16.06 11.29 -6.14
C ALA A 291 -16.14 11.30 -4.60
N LEU A 292 -17.12 11.99 -4.02
CA LEU A 292 -17.38 11.93 -2.57
C LEU A 292 -17.78 10.52 -2.12
N HIS A 293 -18.68 9.84 -2.85
CA HIS A 293 -19.04 8.44 -2.54
C HIS A 293 -17.83 7.50 -2.63
N CYS A 294 -17.00 7.63 -3.67
CA CYS A 294 -15.75 6.85 -3.77
C CYS A 294 -14.83 7.08 -2.58
N THR A 295 -14.68 8.34 -2.16
CA THR A 295 -13.83 8.71 -1.02
C THR A 295 -14.37 8.13 0.28
N ALA A 296 -15.69 8.25 0.51
CA ALA A 296 -16.33 7.69 1.69
C ALA A 296 -16.26 6.16 1.74
N LEU A 297 -16.44 5.47 0.61
CA LEU A 297 -16.28 4.02 0.51
C LEU A 297 -14.84 3.56 0.80
N ASN A 298 -13.82 4.26 0.25
CA ASN A 298 -12.42 3.94 0.54
C ASN A 298 -12.03 4.22 2.00
N ALA A 299 -12.53 5.32 2.57
CA ALA A 299 -12.33 5.67 3.97
C ALA A 299 -12.98 4.64 4.90
N TRP A 300 -14.19 4.19 4.56
CA TRP A 300 -14.89 3.14 5.29
C TRP A 300 -14.20 1.78 5.16
N ALA A 301 -13.71 1.46 3.96
CA ALA A 301 -12.89 0.27 3.69
C ALA A 301 -11.60 0.24 4.52
N LEU A 302 -10.95 1.39 4.75
CA LEU A 302 -9.79 1.47 5.64
C LEU A 302 -10.18 1.09 7.08
N LEU A 303 -11.27 1.63 7.62
CA LEU A 303 -11.69 1.33 8.99
C LEU A 303 -12.13 -0.12 9.17
N LEU A 304 -12.71 -0.75 8.14
CA LEU A 304 -13.01 -2.18 8.16
C LEU A 304 -11.80 -3.07 8.45
N THR A 305 -10.60 -2.63 8.07
CA THR A 305 -9.36 -3.41 8.30
C THR A 305 -8.97 -3.55 9.77
N VAL A 306 -9.56 -2.74 10.65
CA VAL A 306 -9.29 -2.74 12.11
C VAL A 306 -10.53 -3.11 12.93
N CYS A 307 -11.65 -3.44 12.29
CA CYS A 307 -12.87 -3.78 12.99
C CYS A 307 -12.83 -5.19 13.62
N PRO A 308 -13.45 -5.38 14.79
CA PRO A 308 -13.56 -6.70 15.39
C PRO A 308 -14.54 -7.61 14.61
N PRO A 309 -14.37 -8.95 14.69
CA PRO A 309 -15.23 -9.92 13.99
C PRO A 309 -16.74 -9.76 14.22
N SER A 310 -17.16 -9.33 15.41
CA SER A 310 -18.57 -9.10 15.75
C SER A 310 -19.18 -7.95 14.94
N PHE A 311 -18.43 -6.88 14.73
CA PHE A 311 -18.86 -5.75 13.92
C PHE A 311 -18.89 -6.12 12.43
N LEU A 312 -17.88 -6.85 11.96
CA LEU A 312 -17.78 -7.31 10.58
C LEU A 312 -18.98 -8.17 10.15
N ARG A 313 -19.48 -9.07 11.02
CA ARG A 313 -20.69 -9.86 10.72
C ARG A 313 -21.90 -8.99 10.39
N ASN A 314 -22.16 -7.94 11.19
CA ASN A 314 -23.27 -7.02 10.94
C ASN A 314 -23.08 -6.25 9.62
N VAL A 315 -21.84 -5.86 9.31
CA VAL A 315 -21.49 -5.19 8.06
C VAL A 315 -21.74 -6.12 6.87
N LEU A 316 -21.29 -7.36 6.94
CA LEU A 316 -21.44 -8.36 5.87
C LEU A 316 -22.92 -8.60 5.57
N GLU A 317 -23.75 -8.80 6.60
CA GLU A 317 -25.20 -8.98 6.44
C GLU A 317 -25.89 -7.74 5.82
N SER A 318 -25.46 -6.54 6.22
CA SER A 318 -26.16 -5.29 5.86
C SER A 318 -25.74 -4.67 4.52
N HIS A 319 -24.47 -4.86 4.13
CA HIS A 319 -23.86 -4.17 2.98
C HIS A 319 -23.47 -5.09 1.84
N LEU A 320 -23.01 -6.32 2.11
CA LEU A 320 -22.50 -7.20 1.06
C LEU A 320 -23.54 -7.47 -0.04
N PRO A 321 -24.84 -7.69 0.26
CA PRO A 321 -25.86 -7.86 -0.78
C PRO A 321 -26.12 -6.60 -1.62
N LYS A 322 -25.80 -5.41 -1.10
CA LYS A 322 -26.06 -4.12 -1.77
C LYS A 322 -24.88 -3.65 -2.62
N LEU A 323 -23.65 -3.98 -2.25
CA LEU A 323 -22.45 -3.54 -2.98
C LEU A 323 -22.43 -3.94 -4.47
N PRO A 324 -22.90 -5.14 -4.89
CA PRO A 324 -22.96 -5.51 -6.29
C PRO A 324 -23.77 -4.53 -7.15
N THR A 325 -24.77 -3.83 -6.59
CA THR A 325 -25.54 -2.83 -7.35
C THR A 325 -24.69 -1.63 -7.77
N LEU A 326 -23.59 -1.36 -7.08
CA LEU A 326 -22.66 -0.29 -7.46
C LEU A 326 -21.80 -0.69 -8.67
N LEU A 327 -21.65 -1.99 -8.95
CA LEU A 327 -20.92 -2.51 -10.11
C LEU A 327 -21.64 -2.24 -11.44
N THR A 328 -22.94 -1.91 -11.41
CA THR A 328 -23.71 -1.60 -12.61
C THR A 328 -23.76 -0.09 -12.94
N ILE A 329 -23.24 0.77 -12.06
CA ILE A 329 -23.18 2.22 -12.27
C ILE A 329 -22.22 2.57 -13.41
N GLU A 330 -22.53 3.61 -14.19
CA GLU A 330 -21.74 4.03 -15.35
C GLU A 330 -20.30 4.44 -14.99
N ASP A 331 -20.14 5.13 -13.85
CA ASP A 331 -18.87 5.68 -13.36
C ASP A 331 -17.87 4.58 -13.00
N VAL A 332 -16.73 4.59 -13.70
CA VAL A 332 -15.69 3.56 -13.54
C VAL A 332 -15.05 3.60 -12.16
N ASN A 333 -14.93 4.77 -11.52
CA ASN A 333 -14.29 4.86 -10.22
C ASN A 333 -15.18 4.25 -9.13
N ILE A 334 -16.50 4.48 -9.19
CA ILE A 334 -17.44 3.83 -8.27
C ILE A 334 -17.35 2.31 -8.42
N ARG A 335 -17.39 1.80 -9.66
CA ARG A 335 -17.26 0.36 -9.90
C ARG A 335 -15.96 -0.20 -9.33
N ILE A 336 -14.83 0.47 -9.58
CA ILE A 336 -13.52 0.05 -9.07
C ILE A 336 -13.53 -0.01 -7.54
N VAL A 337 -13.96 1.06 -6.87
CA VAL A 337 -13.97 1.12 -5.40
C VAL A 337 -14.92 0.08 -4.81
N ALA A 338 -16.10 -0.12 -5.42
CA ALA A 338 -17.03 -1.15 -5.00
C ALA A 338 -16.45 -2.56 -5.17
N GLY A 339 -15.78 -2.84 -6.29
CA GLY A 339 -15.12 -4.12 -6.54
C GLY A 339 -14.00 -4.41 -5.53
N GLU A 340 -13.12 -3.43 -5.28
CA GLU A 340 -12.06 -3.57 -4.27
C GLU A 340 -12.61 -3.75 -2.86
N LEU A 341 -13.71 -3.05 -2.51
CA LEU A 341 -14.39 -3.22 -1.22
C LEU A 341 -15.07 -4.59 -1.10
N ILE A 342 -15.69 -5.11 -2.17
CA ILE A 342 -16.26 -6.46 -2.17
C ILE A 342 -15.14 -7.49 -1.92
N ALA A 343 -14.01 -7.37 -2.63
CA ALA A 343 -12.89 -8.29 -2.44
C ALA A 343 -12.31 -8.23 -1.01
N LEU A 344 -12.19 -7.02 -0.44
CA LEU A 344 -11.81 -6.82 0.95
C LEU A 344 -12.79 -7.49 1.92
N LEU A 345 -14.10 -7.34 1.70
CA LEU A 345 -15.11 -7.96 2.56
C LEU A 345 -15.12 -9.49 2.46
N PHE A 346 -14.86 -10.05 1.28
CA PHE A 346 -14.69 -11.50 1.12
C PHE A 346 -13.45 -12.01 1.89
N GLU A 347 -12.32 -11.31 1.81
CA GLU A 347 -11.11 -11.63 2.60
C GLU A 347 -11.42 -11.61 4.10
N LEU A 348 -12.04 -10.54 4.59
CA LEU A 348 -12.43 -10.40 6.00
C LEU A 348 -13.49 -11.41 6.43
N ALA A 349 -14.44 -11.76 5.56
CA ALA A 349 -15.48 -12.74 5.86
C ALA A 349 -14.89 -14.14 6.07
N ILE A 350 -13.96 -14.55 5.20
CA ILE A 350 -13.26 -15.83 5.28
C ILE A 350 -12.36 -15.88 6.53
N GLU A 351 -11.73 -14.74 6.90
CA GLU A 351 -10.95 -14.65 8.13
C GLU A 351 -11.81 -14.81 9.39
N VAL A 352 -13.02 -14.25 9.39
CA VAL A 352 -13.97 -14.34 10.51
C VAL A 352 -14.65 -15.71 10.58
N ASP A 353 -14.96 -16.31 9.42
CA ASP A 353 -15.61 -17.61 9.28
C ASP A 353 -15.02 -18.35 8.06
N GLU A 354 -14.17 -19.36 8.30
CA GLU A 354 -13.56 -20.17 7.24
C GLU A 354 -14.61 -20.86 6.35
N GLY A 355 -15.84 -21.06 6.85
CA GLY A 355 -16.97 -21.64 6.13
C GLY A 355 -17.88 -20.62 5.45
N PHE A 356 -17.45 -19.36 5.31
CA PHE A 356 -18.25 -18.32 4.71
C PHE A 356 -18.72 -18.68 3.29
N GLU A 357 -20.04 -18.69 3.11
CA GLU A 357 -20.70 -18.92 1.82
C GLU A 357 -21.55 -17.70 1.45
N TYR A 358 -21.36 -17.19 0.23
CA TYR A 358 -22.15 -16.10 -0.31
C TYR A 358 -23.21 -16.64 -1.28
N GLY A 359 -24.50 -16.46 -0.95
CA GLY A 359 -25.62 -17.03 -1.71
C GLY A 359 -25.64 -16.68 -3.20
N ASP A 360 -25.32 -15.42 -3.53
CA ASP A 360 -25.36 -14.90 -4.91
C ASP A 360 -23.98 -14.90 -5.60
N LEU A 361 -23.06 -15.78 -5.16
CA LEU A 361 -21.67 -15.81 -5.65
C LEU A 361 -21.59 -15.97 -7.17
N THR A 362 -22.44 -16.81 -7.76
CA THR A 362 -22.43 -17.05 -9.20
C THR A 362 -22.79 -15.79 -9.99
N GLU A 363 -23.81 -15.05 -9.56
CA GLU A 363 -24.23 -13.81 -10.22
C GLU A 363 -23.19 -12.71 -10.09
N LEU A 364 -22.61 -12.56 -8.89
CA LEU A 364 -21.52 -11.64 -8.63
C LEU A 364 -20.30 -11.95 -9.53
N CYS A 365 -19.87 -13.20 -9.59
CA CYS A 365 -18.72 -13.60 -10.41
C CYS A 365 -18.95 -13.36 -11.90
N ASN A 366 -20.19 -13.58 -12.39
CA ASN A 366 -20.55 -13.24 -13.78
C ASN A 366 -20.42 -11.73 -14.03
N CYS A 367 -20.95 -10.90 -13.13
CA CYS A 367 -20.82 -9.45 -13.23
C CYS A 367 -19.35 -8.99 -13.22
N LEU A 368 -18.54 -9.54 -12.32
CA LEU A 368 -17.10 -9.23 -12.23
C LEU A 368 -16.34 -9.66 -13.49
N ARG A 369 -16.68 -10.81 -14.08
CA ARG A 369 -16.09 -11.32 -15.32
C ARG A 369 -16.41 -10.43 -16.53
N ASP A 370 -17.62 -9.92 -16.61
CA ASP A 370 -18.01 -8.96 -17.65
C ASP A 370 -17.20 -7.66 -17.52
N LEU A 371 -16.99 -7.16 -16.31
CA LEU A 371 -16.17 -5.96 -16.06
C LEU A 371 -14.67 -6.20 -16.30
N ALA A 372 -14.18 -7.42 -16.06
CA ALA A 372 -12.81 -7.86 -16.31
C ALA A 372 -12.50 -8.00 -17.82
N THR A 373 -13.51 -8.24 -18.65
CA THR A 373 -13.40 -8.42 -20.12
C THR A 373 -13.97 -7.24 -20.93
N ASP A 374 -14.39 -6.17 -20.24
CA ASP A 374 -15.11 -5.05 -20.82
C ASP A 374 -14.45 -4.46 -22.10
N GLY A 375 -15.18 -4.62 -23.21
CA GLY A 375 -14.80 -4.17 -24.54
C GLY A 375 -15.38 -2.82 -24.97
N THR A 376 -16.21 -2.17 -24.15
CA THR A 376 -17.02 -0.99 -24.54
C THR A 376 -16.18 0.16 -25.12
N LYS A 377 -16.21 0.38 -26.44
CA LYS A 377 -15.35 1.37 -27.10
C LYS A 377 -15.70 2.83 -26.78
N SER A 378 -16.85 3.08 -26.15
CA SER A 378 -17.28 4.41 -25.69
C SER A 378 -16.39 4.99 -24.60
N ARG A 379 -15.61 4.17 -23.88
CA ARG A 379 -14.72 4.61 -22.79
C ARG A 379 -13.26 4.77 -23.24
N ALA A 380 -12.55 5.67 -22.56
CA ALA A 380 -11.14 5.93 -22.81
C ALA A 380 -10.30 4.64 -22.70
N LYS A 381 -9.31 4.49 -23.59
CA LYS A 381 -8.47 3.28 -23.67
C LYS A 381 -7.71 3.01 -22.36
N ALA A 382 -7.20 4.05 -21.72
CA ALA A 382 -6.48 3.95 -20.46
C ALA A 382 -7.40 3.51 -19.30
N GLU A 383 -8.59 4.11 -19.23
CA GLU A 383 -9.59 3.80 -18.22
C GLU A 383 -10.08 2.35 -18.30
N ARG A 384 -10.37 1.86 -19.52
CA ARG A 384 -10.72 0.44 -19.74
C ARG A 384 -9.61 -0.52 -19.34
N ARG A 385 -8.35 -0.19 -19.66
CA ARG A 385 -7.21 -1.01 -19.26
C ARG A 385 -7.09 -1.10 -17.74
N ARG A 386 -7.25 0.04 -17.03
CA ARG A 386 -7.25 0.09 -15.57
C ARG A 386 -8.40 -0.74 -14.99
N GLN A 387 -9.63 -0.53 -15.46
CA GLN A 387 -10.81 -1.28 -15.02
C GLN A 387 -10.60 -2.78 -15.18
N ARG A 388 -10.26 -3.26 -16.39
CA ARG A 388 -10.05 -4.70 -16.63
C ARG A 388 -8.94 -5.29 -15.76
N SER A 389 -7.86 -4.54 -15.52
CA SER A 389 -6.79 -5.01 -14.65
C SER A 389 -7.29 -5.24 -13.23
N ILE A 390 -7.98 -4.25 -12.66
CA ILE A 390 -8.49 -4.34 -11.29
C ILE A 390 -9.55 -5.42 -11.18
N PHE A 391 -10.48 -5.53 -12.14
CA PHE A 391 -11.54 -6.52 -12.06
C PHE A 391 -11.07 -7.96 -12.28
N ARG A 392 -9.94 -8.19 -12.95
CA ARG A 392 -9.29 -9.51 -12.92
C ARG A 392 -8.77 -9.86 -11.53
N ASP A 393 -8.14 -8.91 -10.85
CA ASP A 393 -7.66 -9.11 -9.49
C ASP A 393 -8.84 -9.34 -8.52
N VAL A 394 -9.89 -8.51 -8.60
CA VAL A 394 -11.11 -8.64 -7.79
C VAL A 394 -11.82 -9.96 -8.04
N LEU A 395 -12.01 -10.36 -9.31
CA LEU A 395 -12.62 -11.65 -9.64
C LEU A 395 -11.84 -12.80 -9.00
N LYS A 396 -10.50 -12.77 -9.09
CA LYS A 396 -9.65 -13.78 -8.47
C LYS A 396 -9.75 -13.78 -6.94
N GLY A 397 -9.80 -12.59 -6.33
CA GLY A 397 -10.00 -12.46 -4.88
C GLY A 397 -11.33 -13.04 -4.40
N VAL A 398 -12.40 -12.87 -5.17
CA VAL A 398 -13.75 -13.36 -4.83
C VAL A 398 -13.91 -14.85 -5.15
N GLU A 399 -13.41 -15.34 -6.28
CA GLU A 399 -13.56 -16.75 -6.71
C GLU A 399 -12.56 -17.70 -6.04
N GLU A 400 -11.31 -17.27 -5.88
CA GLU A 400 -10.19 -18.13 -5.45
C GLU A 400 -9.67 -17.77 -4.05
N GLY A 401 -10.11 -16.65 -3.47
CA GLY A 401 -9.57 -16.13 -2.21
C GLY A 401 -8.13 -15.60 -2.36
N GLU A 402 -7.68 -15.33 -3.59
CA GLU A 402 -6.30 -14.91 -3.86
C GLU A 402 -6.23 -13.39 -4.11
N ALA A 403 -5.59 -12.67 -3.19
CA ALA A 403 -5.27 -11.27 -3.37
C ALA A 403 -4.07 -11.07 -4.33
N PRO A 404 -4.03 -9.95 -5.08
CA PRO A 404 -2.89 -9.62 -5.91
C PRO A 404 -1.65 -9.32 -5.05
N SER A 405 -0.50 -9.93 -5.39
CA SER A 405 0.78 -9.69 -4.71
C SER A 405 1.62 -8.63 -5.45
N GLU A 406 1.92 -7.54 -4.75
CA GLU A 406 2.82 -6.48 -5.19
C GLU A 406 3.98 -6.33 -4.20
N THR A 407 5.21 -6.14 -4.70
CA THR A 407 6.37 -5.82 -3.86
C THR A 407 6.76 -4.35 -4.07
N VAL A 408 6.62 -3.54 -3.02
CA VAL A 408 7.01 -2.13 -3.04
C VAL A 408 8.38 -1.98 -2.40
N ARG A 409 9.36 -1.52 -3.18
CA ARG A 409 10.75 -1.32 -2.74
C ARG A 409 11.00 0.13 -2.33
N PHE A 410 11.57 0.34 -1.15
CA PHE A 410 11.96 1.64 -0.61
C PHE A 410 13.36 1.56 -0.01
N GLY A 411 14.32 2.28 -0.60
CA GLY A 411 15.72 2.18 -0.17
C GLY A 411 16.27 0.77 -0.38
N SER A 412 16.77 0.15 0.70
CA SER A 412 17.25 -1.24 0.72
C SER A 412 16.20 -2.26 1.14
N GLU A 413 15.02 -1.80 1.56
CA GLU A 413 13.94 -2.63 2.08
C GLU A 413 12.80 -2.75 1.07
N CYS A 414 11.90 -3.70 1.31
CA CYS A 414 10.66 -3.83 0.55
C CYS A 414 9.53 -4.32 1.45
N ILE A 415 8.29 -3.92 1.10
CA ILE A 415 7.07 -4.48 1.67
C ILE A 415 6.40 -5.38 0.64
N SER A 416 5.87 -6.51 1.10
CA SER A 416 4.88 -7.29 0.36
C SER A 416 3.50 -6.70 0.63
N VAL A 417 2.72 -6.49 -0.43
CA VAL A 417 1.31 -6.14 -0.39
C VAL A 417 0.58 -7.29 -1.06
N ASP A 418 0.15 -8.27 -0.27
CA ASP A 418 -0.33 -9.58 -0.70
C ASP A 418 -1.70 -9.95 -0.12
N SER A 419 -2.40 -8.98 0.47
CA SER A 419 -3.79 -9.10 0.91
C SER A 419 -4.57 -7.82 0.56
N TRP A 420 -5.90 -7.91 0.47
CA TRP A 420 -6.79 -6.78 0.25
C TRP A 420 -6.77 -5.81 1.44
N VAL A 421 -6.68 -6.33 2.67
CA VAL A 421 -6.45 -5.52 3.88
C VAL A 421 -5.18 -4.68 3.73
N ARG A 422 -4.03 -5.36 3.50
CA ARG A 422 -2.71 -4.70 3.39
C ARG A 422 -2.66 -3.72 2.21
N ARG A 423 -3.34 -4.06 1.11
CA ARG A 423 -3.47 -3.20 -0.08
C ARG A 423 -4.28 -1.94 0.20
N ARG A 424 -5.43 -2.05 0.87
CA ARG A 424 -6.26 -0.89 1.21
C ARG A 424 -5.53 0.06 2.16
N THR A 425 -4.88 -0.50 3.19
CA THR A 425 -4.05 0.26 4.13
C THR A 425 -2.93 0.98 3.40
N TYR A 426 -2.11 0.26 2.61
CA TYR A 426 -1.02 0.87 1.85
C TYR A 426 -1.50 1.98 0.90
N HIS A 427 -2.60 1.79 0.19
CA HIS A 427 -3.16 2.83 -0.68
C HIS A 427 -3.56 4.09 0.10
N ALA A 428 -4.15 3.94 1.29
CA ALA A 428 -4.53 5.10 2.12
C ALA A 428 -3.30 5.92 2.56
N PHE A 429 -2.23 5.25 3.02
CA PHE A 429 -0.95 5.91 3.32
C PHE A 429 -0.31 6.56 2.09
N ARG A 430 -0.32 5.86 0.96
CA ARG A 430 0.21 6.39 -0.30
C ARG A 430 -0.55 7.63 -0.79
N GLU A 431 -1.87 7.67 -0.62
CA GLU A 431 -2.71 8.82 -0.96
C GLU A 431 -2.45 10.01 -0.02
N ALA A 432 -2.28 9.76 1.29
CA ALA A 432 -1.98 10.81 2.27
C ALA A 432 -0.56 11.39 2.12
N LEU A 433 0.45 10.53 1.98
CA LEU A 433 1.88 10.90 1.97
C LEU A 433 2.43 11.23 0.57
N GLY A 434 1.74 10.82 -0.50
CA GLY A 434 2.18 11.07 -1.87
C GLY A 434 3.61 10.58 -2.13
N SER A 435 4.48 11.49 -2.57
CA SER A 435 5.88 11.19 -2.87
C SER A 435 6.74 10.89 -1.63
N GLY A 436 6.30 11.26 -0.43
CA GLY A 436 7.03 11.02 0.80
C GLY A 436 6.80 9.64 1.43
N VAL A 437 5.90 8.82 0.88
CA VAL A 437 5.59 7.47 1.41
C VAL A 437 6.84 6.62 1.63
N CYS A 438 7.82 6.68 0.73
CA CYS A 438 9.08 5.93 0.87
C CYS A 438 9.89 6.39 2.09
N ARG A 439 9.93 7.69 2.41
CA ARG A 439 10.66 8.20 3.56
C ARG A 439 9.98 7.77 4.87
N HIS A 440 8.65 7.84 4.92
CA HIS A 440 7.89 7.40 6.08
C HIS A 440 8.02 5.88 6.30
N LEU A 441 7.99 5.05 5.25
CA LEU A 441 8.25 3.61 5.37
C LEU A 441 9.66 3.30 5.91
N GLN A 442 10.66 4.16 5.64
CA GLN A 442 12.03 3.95 6.10
C GLN A 442 12.24 4.37 7.56
N GLN A 443 11.59 5.44 8.00
CA GLN A 443 12.02 6.17 9.19
C GLN A 443 10.90 6.47 10.20
N ASN A 444 9.63 6.48 9.79
CA ASN A 444 8.53 6.80 10.70
C ASN A 444 8.17 5.54 11.50
N GLU A 445 8.35 5.59 12.82
CA GLU A 445 8.14 4.44 13.71
C GLU A 445 6.70 3.90 13.62
N LEU A 446 5.69 4.76 13.72
CA LEU A 446 4.28 4.36 13.60
C LEU A 446 3.98 3.66 12.27
N VAL A 447 4.46 4.22 11.16
CA VAL A 447 4.25 3.62 9.82
C VAL A 447 4.97 2.28 9.72
N ARG A 448 6.17 2.16 10.31
CA ARG A 448 6.92 0.90 10.31
C ARG A 448 6.25 -0.16 11.17
N ASP A 449 5.65 0.21 12.28
CA ASP A 449 4.88 -0.70 13.14
C ASP A 449 3.64 -1.21 12.41
N ILE A 450 2.88 -0.30 11.75
CA ILE A 450 1.68 -0.65 10.98
C ILE A 450 1.98 -1.62 9.83
N PHE A 451 3.14 -1.48 9.18
CA PHE A 451 3.57 -2.40 8.11
C PHE A 451 4.54 -3.49 8.57
N GLU A 452 4.76 -3.64 9.88
CA GLU A 452 5.59 -4.68 10.51
C GLU A 452 7.02 -4.75 9.96
N LEU A 453 7.63 -3.59 9.75
CA LEU A 453 8.97 -3.45 9.17
C LEU A 453 10.10 -3.54 10.20
N GLY A 454 9.74 -3.60 11.48
CA GLY A 454 10.70 -3.49 12.58
C GLY A 454 11.28 -2.07 12.70
N PRO A 455 12.30 -1.87 13.53
CA PRO A 455 12.85 -0.54 13.79
C PRO A 455 13.48 0.09 12.53
N PRO A 456 13.48 1.43 12.41
CA PRO A 456 14.17 2.14 11.34
C PRO A 456 15.61 1.66 11.16
N LEU A 457 15.99 1.34 9.94
CA LEU A 457 17.37 0.95 9.65
C LEU A 457 18.26 2.20 9.68
N LEU A 458 19.07 2.33 10.73
CA LEU A 458 20.14 3.34 10.83
C LEU A 458 21.31 2.96 9.91
N LEU A 459 21.09 3.00 8.60
CA LEU A 459 22.14 2.75 7.62
C LEU A 459 22.89 4.05 7.36
N ASP A 460 24.06 4.18 7.99
CA ASP A 460 25.02 5.22 7.63
C ASP A 460 25.34 5.15 6.12
N GLY A 461 25.52 6.29 5.45
CA GLY A 461 25.68 6.37 3.99
C GLY A 461 26.83 5.51 3.45
N LYS A 462 27.82 5.19 4.31
CA LYS A 462 28.90 4.24 4.04
C LYS A 462 28.43 2.78 4.04
N SER A 463 27.57 2.38 4.99
CA SER A 463 26.99 1.02 5.06
C SER A 463 26.06 0.74 3.89
N LEU A 464 25.28 1.74 3.44
CA LEU A 464 24.41 1.61 2.26
C LEU A 464 25.21 1.50 0.95
N LYS A 465 26.39 2.14 0.86
CA LYS A 465 27.32 1.96 -0.27
C LYS A 465 27.96 0.57 -0.27
N ASN A 466 28.27 0.03 0.91
CA ASN A 466 28.88 -1.29 1.07
C ASN A 466 27.90 -2.46 0.85
N SER A 467 26.58 -2.25 1.06
CA SER A 467 25.55 -3.27 0.78
C SER A 467 25.15 -3.37 -0.70
N ARG A 468 25.57 -2.41 -1.54
CA ARG A 468 25.31 -2.45 -2.97
C ARG A 468 26.20 -3.49 -3.64
N LEU A 469 25.57 -4.54 -4.19
CA LEU A 469 26.22 -5.50 -5.08
C LEU A 469 27.10 -4.78 -6.11
N SER A 470 28.35 -5.23 -6.24
CA SER A 470 29.30 -4.74 -7.23
C SER A 470 28.69 -4.82 -8.64
N ARG A 471 29.14 -3.94 -9.54
CA ARG A 471 28.74 -3.98 -10.96
C ARG A 471 28.93 -5.38 -11.56
N PHE A 472 30.00 -6.07 -11.17
CA PHE A 472 30.30 -7.43 -11.62
C PHE A 472 29.30 -8.44 -11.07
N GLU A 473 29.02 -8.41 -9.77
CA GLU A 473 28.06 -9.31 -9.10
C GLU A 473 26.65 -9.12 -9.65
N ARG A 474 26.21 -7.87 -9.83
CA ARG A 474 24.91 -7.54 -10.43
C ARG A 474 24.82 -8.04 -11.87
N HIS A 475 25.88 -7.90 -12.66
CA HIS A 475 25.93 -8.44 -14.01
C HIS A 475 25.82 -9.96 -14.01
N TRP A 476 26.54 -10.65 -13.12
CA TRP A 476 26.48 -12.10 -12.98
C TRP A 476 25.11 -12.59 -12.53
N TYR A 477 24.53 -11.96 -11.51
CA TYR A 477 23.18 -12.28 -11.03
C TYR A 477 22.14 -12.10 -12.15
N ASN A 478 22.17 -10.96 -12.84
CA ASN A 478 21.25 -10.69 -13.94
C ASN A 478 21.46 -11.66 -15.12
N SER A 479 22.71 -12.02 -15.42
CA SER A 479 23.05 -13.00 -16.47
C SER A 479 22.56 -14.40 -16.11
N ALA A 480 22.75 -14.83 -14.86
CA ALA A 480 22.25 -16.10 -14.34
C ALA A 480 20.71 -16.14 -14.38
N ALA A 481 20.04 -15.09 -13.90
CA ALA A 481 18.58 -14.95 -13.95
C ALA A 481 18.05 -14.91 -15.40
N PHE A 482 18.74 -14.21 -16.31
CA PHE A 482 18.39 -14.19 -17.73
C PHE A 482 18.54 -15.58 -18.38
N LYS A 483 19.64 -16.29 -18.09
CA LYS A 483 19.87 -17.65 -18.60
C LYS A 483 18.84 -18.64 -18.05
N ALA A 484 18.52 -18.56 -16.76
CA ALA A 484 17.48 -19.36 -16.13
C ALA A 484 16.11 -19.11 -16.76
N ARG A 485 15.70 -17.84 -16.91
CA ARG A 485 14.46 -17.46 -17.61
C ARG A 485 14.43 -17.95 -19.06
N THR A 486 15.55 -17.83 -19.78
CA THR A 486 15.65 -18.30 -21.18
C THR A 486 15.51 -19.81 -21.26
N LYS A 487 16.16 -20.57 -20.37
CA LYS A 487 16.04 -22.04 -20.31
C LYS A 487 14.63 -22.49 -19.94
N ALA A 488 13.99 -21.82 -18.98
CA ALA A 488 12.61 -22.11 -18.58
C ALA A 488 11.62 -21.83 -19.72
N ARG A 489 11.73 -20.66 -20.38
CA ARG A 489 10.86 -20.28 -21.51
C ARG A 489 11.13 -21.10 -22.77
N GLY A 490 12.38 -21.53 -23.00
CA GLY A 490 12.74 -22.39 -24.13
C GLY A 490 11.89 -23.67 -24.19
N LYS A 491 11.56 -24.26 -23.03
CA LYS A 491 10.67 -25.44 -22.95
C LYS A 491 9.23 -25.18 -23.42
N MET A 492 8.79 -23.93 -23.43
CA MET A 492 7.42 -23.54 -23.80
C MET A 492 7.35 -22.71 -25.10
N ARG A 493 8.49 -22.43 -25.74
CA ARG A 493 8.54 -21.63 -26.98
C ARG A 493 7.97 -22.37 -28.18
N ASP A 494 8.16 -23.68 -28.23
CA ASP A 494 7.72 -24.51 -29.36
C ASP A 494 6.22 -24.90 -29.27
N LYS A 495 5.48 -24.39 -28.27
CA LYS A 495 4.05 -24.69 -28.07
C LYS A 495 3.16 -24.25 -29.25
N ARG A 496 3.63 -23.32 -30.08
CA ARG A 496 2.96 -22.85 -31.30
C ARG A 496 3.84 -23.02 -32.54
N ALA A 497 4.86 -23.88 -32.47
CA ALA A 497 5.61 -24.21 -33.66
C ALA A 497 4.71 -25.06 -34.56
N ASP A 498 4.57 -24.69 -35.83
CA ASP A 498 3.97 -25.53 -36.86
C ASP A 498 4.95 -26.68 -37.14
N VAL A 499 4.92 -27.70 -36.28
CA VAL A 499 5.71 -28.93 -36.46
C VAL A 499 4.95 -29.79 -37.46
N LEU A 500 5.49 -29.87 -38.68
CA LEU A 500 4.99 -30.71 -39.78
C LEU A 500 5.24 -32.20 -39.55
#